data_AF-A0A327TJN5-F1
#
_entry.id   AF-A0A327TJN5-F1
#
_cell.length_a   1.000
_cell.length_b   1.000
_cell.length_c   1.000
_cell.angle_alpha   90.00
_cell.angle_beta   90.00
_cell.angle_gamma   90.00
#
_symmetry.space_group_name_H-M   'P 1'
#
loop_
_entity.id
_entity.type
_entity.pdbx_description
1 polymer ?
#
loop_
_entity_poly.entity_id
_entity_poly.type
_entity_poly.pdbx_seq_one_letter_code
_entity_poly.pdbx_strand_id
1 'polypeptide(L)'
;MTVKTRNSRSAATKASKPVVVDVATCHPKSGLSVNYRVTVDTVERAEVISEAGVSAGLVARFTIQAGPRQRPLTIMASRLIGESEWHADAMTERGGRVHYSRGFGNRYGSRRRLLADLGDVLSLCAYDVRGLVEDAEPGRPLKLRKVKAKRTADAATEA
;
A
#
# COMPACT_ATOMS: atom_id res chain seq x y z
N MET A 1 -9.93 11.67 -27.63
CA MET A 1 -8.55 11.21 -27.40
C MET A 1 -8.59 10.12 -26.33
N THR A 2 -8.09 8.93 -26.62
CA THR A 2 -8.33 7.72 -25.82
C THR A 2 -7.08 7.39 -25.00
N VAL A 3 -7.11 7.70 -23.70
CA VAL A 3 -6.01 7.42 -22.78
C VAL A 3 -5.91 5.90 -22.59
N LYS A 4 -4.89 5.28 -23.18
CA LYS A 4 -4.56 3.87 -22.95
C LYS A 4 -3.77 3.74 -21.65
N THR A 5 -4.44 3.52 -20.53
CA THR A 5 -3.80 3.09 -19.28
C THR A 5 -3.29 1.66 -19.45
N ARG A 6 -1.99 1.49 -19.69
CA ARG A 6 -1.33 0.18 -19.69
C ARG A 6 -1.15 -0.26 -18.24
N ASN A 7 -2.16 -0.91 -17.67
CA ASN A 7 -2.09 -1.46 -16.33
C ASN A 7 -1.31 -2.79 -16.40
N SER A 8 0.01 -2.74 -16.26
CA SER A 8 0.81 -3.97 -16.13
C SER A 8 0.56 -4.55 -14.75
N ARG A 9 -0.53 -5.32 -14.60
CA ARG A 9 -0.72 -6.21 -13.45
C ARG A 9 0.38 -7.26 -13.51
N SER A 10 1.38 -7.10 -12.65
CA SER A 10 2.28 -8.17 -12.28
C SER A 10 1.45 -9.37 -11.84
N ALA A 11 1.74 -10.56 -12.38
CA ALA A 11 1.06 -11.79 -11.99
C ALA A 11 1.17 -11.98 -10.47
N ALA A 12 0.05 -12.32 -9.82
CA ALA A 12 -0.04 -12.54 -8.39
C ALA A 12 0.98 -13.60 -7.97
N THR A 13 2.10 -13.13 -7.41
CA THR A 13 3.02 -13.99 -6.68
C THR A 13 2.22 -14.55 -5.52
N LYS A 14 2.22 -15.88 -5.31
CA LYS A 14 1.44 -16.60 -4.27
C LYS A 14 1.18 -15.68 -3.08
N ALA A 15 -0.09 -15.28 -2.91
CA ALA A 15 -0.47 -14.34 -1.86
C ALA A 15 0.09 -14.87 -0.54
N SER A 16 1.07 -14.14 0.00
CA SER A 16 1.55 -14.36 1.36
C SER A 16 0.33 -14.43 2.27
N LYS A 17 0.34 -15.35 3.24
CA LYS A 17 -0.75 -15.43 4.22
C LYS A 17 -0.98 -14.02 4.78
N PRO A 18 -2.24 -13.57 4.89
CA PRO A 18 -2.53 -12.23 5.38
C PRO A 18 -1.96 -12.07 6.79
N VAL A 19 -1.35 -10.92 7.06
CA VAL A 19 -0.75 -10.61 8.37
C VAL A 19 -1.83 -10.00 9.25
N VAL A 20 -2.11 -10.60 10.40
CA VAL A 20 -3.11 -10.13 11.36
C VAL A 20 -2.41 -9.55 12.58
N VAL A 21 -2.68 -8.28 12.89
CA VAL A 21 -2.09 -7.57 14.03
C VAL A 21 -3.20 -6.84 14.78
N ASP A 22 -3.28 -7.04 16.08
CA ASP A 22 -4.15 -6.23 16.94
C ASP A 22 -3.37 -4.97 17.36
N VAL A 23 -3.94 -3.79 17.11
CA VAL A 23 -3.30 -2.49 17.35
C VAL A 23 -4.18 -1.67 18.28
N ALA A 24 -3.56 -1.10 19.31
CA ALA A 24 -4.18 -0.14 20.22
C ALA A 24 -3.61 1.24 19.91
N THR A 25 -4.48 2.22 19.61
CA THR A 25 -4.06 3.59 19.32
C THR A 25 -4.88 4.60 20.12
N CYS A 26 -4.34 5.80 20.26
CA CYS A 26 -5.05 6.96 20.81
C CYS A 26 -5.14 8.05 19.74
N HIS A 27 -6.36 8.50 19.44
CA HIS A 27 -6.54 9.55 18.45
C HIS A 27 -5.89 10.86 18.93
N PRO A 28 -5.00 11.47 18.14
CA PRO A 28 -4.11 12.53 18.63
C PRO A 28 -4.83 13.82 19.04
N LYS A 29 -6.03 14.08 18.53
CA LYS A 29 -6.81 15.29 18.86
C LYS A 29 -7.88 15.08 19.93
N SER A 30 -8.44 13.88 20.02
CA SER A 30 -9.58 13.61 20.91
C SER A 30 -9.21 12.77 22.11
N GLY A 31 -8.02 12.18 22.15
CA GLY A 31 -7.60 11.25 23.20
C GLY A 31 -8.37 9.93 23.18
N LEU A 32 -9.25 9.71 22.20
CA LEU A 32 -10.07 8.51 22.10
C LEU A 32 -9.16 7.30 21.85
N SER A 33 -9.12 6.39 22.83
CA SER A 33 -8.44 5.11 22.69
C SER A 33 -9.31 4.12 21.93
N VAL A 34 -8.74 3.49 20.91
CA VAL A 34 -9.43 2.50 20.08
C VAL A 34 -8.49 1.33 19.83
N ASN A 35 -9.03 0.13 20.04
CA ASN A 35 -8.38 -1.11 19.63
C ASN A 35 -8.98 -1.56 18.31
N TYR A 36 -8.13 -1.92 17.36
CA TYR A 36 -8.57 -2.49 16.10
C TYR A 36 -7.69 -3.65 15.67
N ARG A 37 -8.35 -4.65 15.08
CA ARG A 37 -7.69 -5.71 14.36
C ARG A 37 -7.38 -5.25 12.95
N VAL A 38 -6.11 -5.28 12.59
CA VAL A 38 -5.61 -5.00 11.25
C VAL A 38 -5.32 -6.31 10.56
N THR A 39 -5.85 -6.50 9.36
CA THR A 39 -5.47 -7.62 8.49
C THR A 39 -4.88 -7.06 7.21
N VAL A 40 -3.57 -7.21 7.04
CA VAL A 40 -2.86 -6.77 5.83
C VAL A 40 -2.95 -7.89 4.79
N ASP A 41 -3.65 -7.61 3.70
CA ASP A 41 -3.85 -8.58 2.62
C ASP A 41 -2.64 -8.60 1.69
N THR A 42 -2.19 -7.41 1.27
CA THR A 42 -1.10 -7.25 0.32
C THR A 42 -0.29 -6.00 0.62
N VAL A 43 1.02 -6.10 0.42
CA VAL A 43 1.93 -4.97 0.25
C VAL A 43 2.78 -5.28 -0.96
N GLU A 44 2.75 -4.43 -1.97
CA GLU A 44 3.46 -4.66 -3.22
C GLU A 44 3.99 -3.36 -3.81
N ARG A 45 4.95 -3.48 -4.73
CA ARG A 45 5.45 -2.35 -5.49
C ARG A 45 4.45 -1.99 -6.58
N ALA A 46 4.16 -0.70 -6.72
CA ALA A 46 3.32 -0.18 -7.78
C ALA A 46 4.00 0.99 -8.48
N GLU A 47 3.74 1.10 -9.78
CA GLU A 47 4.18 2.20 -10.62
C GLU A 47 3.03 2.59 -11.55
N VAL A 48 2.68 3.87 -11.55
CA VAL A 48 1.64 4.43 -12.40
C VAL A 48 2.25 5.55 -13.23
N ILE A 49 2.12 5.42 -14.55
CA ILE A 49 2.51 6.46 -15.50
C ILE A 49 1.26 7.28 -15.81
N SER A 50 1.32 8.57 -15.51
CA SER A 50 0.24 9.53 -15.76
C SER A 50 0.76 10.73 -16.54
N GLU A 51 -0.13 11.60 -16.99
CA GLU A 51 0.24 12.87 -17.64
C GLU A 51 1.08 13.78 -16.71
N ALA A 52 0.89 13.66 -15.40
CA ALA A 52 1.67 14.39 -14.38
C ALA A 52 3.06 13.75 -14.09
N GLY A 53 3.40 12.64 -14.77
CA GLY A 53 4.65 11.92 -14.58
C GLY A 53 4.47 10.51 -13.99
N VAL A 54 5.60 9.91 -13.60
CA VAL A 54 5.67 8.56 -13.07
C VAL A 54 5.57 8.60 -11.54
N SER A 55 4.53 7.97 -11.00
CA SER A 55 4.40 7.73 -9.56
C SER A 55 4.82 6.30 -9.25
N ALA A 56 5.93 6.13 -8.54
CA ALA A 56 6.43 4.82 -8.11
C ALA A 56 6.47 4.74 -6.58
N GLY A 57 6.14 3.58 -6.01
CA GLY A 57 6.07 3.40 -4.57
C GLY A 57 5.61 2.03 -4.13
N LEU A 58 5.10 1.96 -2.91
CA LEU A 58 4.39 0.82 -2.37
C LEU A 58 2.90 1.09 -2.36
N VAL A 59 2.12 0.06 -2.67
CA VAL A 59 0.69 0.01 -2.43
C VAL A 59 0.40 -1.10 -1.42
N ALA A 60 -0.54 -0.83 -0.52
CA ALA A 60 -1.02 -1.79 0.45
C ALA A 60 -2.53 -1.87 0.41
N ARG A 61 -3.06 -3.09 0.56
CA ARG A 61 -4.46 -3.35 0.86
C ARG A 61 -4.56 -4.00 2.22
N PHE A 62 -5.35 -3.42 3.09
CA PHE A 62 -5.58 -3.96 4.43
C PHE A 62 -6.99 -3.67 4.90
N THR A 63 -7.44 -4.42 5.89
CA THR A 63 -8.72 -4.20 6.55
C THR A 63 -8.52 -3.84 8.01
N ILE A 64 -9.38 -2.96 8.53
CA ILE A 64 -9.43 -2.60 9.94
C ILE A 64 -10.80 -3.01 10.48
N GLN A 65 -10.82 -3.61 11.67
CA GLN A 65 -12.03 -3.91 12.41
C GLN A 65 -11.87 -3.48 13.88
N ALA A 66 -12.59 -2.44 14.30
CA ALA A 66 -12.49 -1.90 15.68
C ALA A 66 -13.32 -2.67 16.73
N GLY A 67 -14.00 -3.75 16.31
CA GLY A 67 -14.71 -4.64 17.23
C GLY A 67 -15.45 -5.76 16.51
N PRO A 68 -15.82 -6.85 17.21
CA PRO A 68 -16.38 -8.06 16.60
C PRO A 68 -17.71 -7.82 15.88
N ARG A 69 -18.46 -6.77 16.26
CA ARG A 69 -19.76 -6.40 15.65
C ARG A 69 -19.67 -5.28 14.62
N GLN A 70 -18.51 -4.63 14.49
CA GLN A 70 -18.33 -3.58 13.50
C GLN A 70 -17.97 -4.18 12.14
N ARG A 71 -18.50 -3.57 11.07
CA ARG A 71 -18.17 -3.97 9.70
C ARG A 71 -16.71 -3.62 9.41
N PRO A 72 -15.92 -4.56 8.87
CA PRO A 72 -14.55 -4.26 8.48
C PRO A 72 -14.49 -3.17 7.41
N LEU A 73 -13.54 -2.26 7.57
CA LEU A 73 -13.20 -1.24 6.58
C LEU A 73 -11.99 -1.71 5.79
N THR A 74 -12.13 -1.81 4.48
CA THR A 74 -11.00 -2.05 3.56
C THR A 74 -10.39 -0.72 3.17
N ILE A 75 -9.07 -0.62 3.31
CA ILE A 75 -8.30 0.58 2.99
C ILE A 75 -7.25 0.20 1.96
N MET A 76 -7.17 1.00 0.91
CA MET A 76 -6.02 1.04 0.01
C MET A 76 -5.15 2.22 0.41
N ALA A 77 -3.86 1.97 0.58
CA ALA A 77 -2.89 2.99 0.94
C ALA A 77 -1.67 2.92 0.04
N SER A 78 -0.98 4.04 -0.10
CA SER A 78 0.29 4.12 -0.80
C SER A 78 1.32 4.95 -0.04
N ARG A 79 2.58 4.63 -0.27
CA ARG A 79 3.73 5.44 0.08
C ARG A 79 4.63 5.53 -1.15
N LEU A 80 4.81 6.73 -1.67
CA LEU A 80 5.61 6.96 -2.88
C LEU A 80 7.10 7.08 -2.54
N ILE A 81 7.97 6.88 -3.53
CA ILE A 81 9.40 7.13 -3.39
C ILE A 81 9.61 8.57 -2.91
N GLY A 82 10.47 8.73 -1.90
CA GLY A 82 10.72 10.04 -1.28
C GLY A 82 9.73 10.41 -0.17
N GLU A 83 8.58 9.74 -0.06
CA GLU A 83 7.62 9.98 1.03
C GLU A 83 8.02 9.24 2.31
N SER A 84 7.87 9.92 3.44
CA SER A 84 8.10 9.36 4.78
C SER A 84 6.90 8.64 5.38
N GLU A 85 5.72 8.81 4.77
CA GLU A 85 4.44 8.47 5.40
C GLU A 85 3.49 7.77 4.44
N TRP A 86 2.72 6.85 5.00
CA TRP A 86 1.64 6.19 4.28
C TRP A 86 0.40 7.08 4.20
N HIS A 87 -0.20 7.09 3.01
CA HIS A 87 -1.39 7.84 2.70
C HIS A 87 -2.50 6.90 2.27
N ALA A 88 -3.71 7.15 2.75
CA ALA A 88 -4.87 6.39 2.35
C ALA A 88 -5.42 6.93 1.02
N ASP A 89 -5.49 6.07 0.02
CA ASP A 89 -5.96 6.39 -1.32
C ASP A 89 -7.46 6.08 -1.44
N ALA A 90 -7.93 4.98 -0.87
CA ALA A 90 -9.33 4.60 -0.87
C ALA A 90 -9.76 3.94 0.45
N MET A 91 -11.03 4.12 0.81
CA MET A 91 -11.64 3.44 1.95
C MET A 91 -13.05 2.99 1.59
N THR A 92 -13.31 1.71 1.78
CA THR A 92 -14.58 1.07 1.47
C THR A 92 -15.04 0.21 2.64
N GLU A 93 -16.30 0.37 3.03
CA GLU A 93 -16.91 -0.52 4.02
C GLU A 93 -17.33 -1.83 3.34
N ARG A 94 -17.01 -2.97 3.95
CA ARG A 94 -17.35 -4.29 3.37
C ARG A 94 -18.86 -4.45 3.24
N GLY A 95 -19.33 -4.62 2.00
CA GLY A 95 -20.78 -4.72 1.69
C GLY A 95 -21.53 -3.41 1.94
N GLY A 96 -20.82 -2.29 1.98
CA GLY A 96 -21.36 -0.96 2.28
C GLY A 96 -20.90 0.10 1.28
N ARG A 97 -20.82 1.34 1.77
CA ARG A 97 -20.54 2.51 0.95
C ARG A 97 -19.03 2.69 0.72
N VAL A 98 -18.69 3.25 -0.44
CA VAL A 98 -17.35 3.83 -0.67
C VAL A 98 -17.27 5.16 0.06
N HIS A 99 -16.42 5.27 1.08
CA HIS A 99 -16.24 6.52 1.82
C HIS A 99 -15.45 7.53 1.02
N TYR A 100 -14.41 7.08 0.32
CA TYR A 100 -13.69 7.83 -0.70
C TYR A 100 -12.85 6.86 -1.54
N SER A 101 -12.52 7.29 -2.77
CA SER A 101 -11.63 6.56 -3.64
C SER A 101 -10.83 7.56 -4.47
N ARG A 102 -9.50 7.50 -4.33
CA ARG A 102 -8.53 8.21 -5.15
C ARG A 102 -7.59 7.16 -5.76
N GLY A 103 -7.08 7.45 -6.95
CA GLY A 103 -6.09 6.58 -7.59
C GLY A 103 -4.79 6.51 -6.79
N PHE A 104 -4.03 5.44 -7.00
CA PHE A 104 -2.70 5.25 -6.41
C PHE A 104 -1.82 6.49 -6.58
N GLY A 105 -1.20 6.94 -5.48
CA GLY A 105 -0.27 8.06 -5.52
C GLY A 105 -0.91 9.42 -5.80
N ASN A 106 -2.25 9.51 -5.89
CA ASN A 106 -2.90 10.78 -6.15
C ASN A 106 -2.84 11.68 -4.90
N ARG A 107 -1.90 12.62 -4.92
CA ARG A 107 -1.71 13.63 -3.87
C ARG A 107 -2.44 14.95 -4.13
N TYR A 108 -3.19 15.06 -5.22
CA TYR A 108 -3.95 16.27 -5.54
C TYR A 108 -5.17 16.37 -4.60
N GLY A 109 -5.26 17.47 -3.84
CA GLY A 109 -6.29 17.71 -2.82
C GLY A 109 -5.88 17.32 -1.40
N SER A 110 -6.87 17.08 -0.51
CA SER A 110 -6.61 16.73 0.89
C SER A 110 -5.93 15.36 1.05
N ARG A 111 -4.66 15.38 1.43
CA ARG A 111 -3.88 14.19 1.79
C ARG A 111 -4.42 13.58 3.09
N ARG A 112 -4.71 12.28 3.08
CA ARG A 112 -5.15 11.54 4.27
C ARG A 112 -4.04 10.64 4.76
N ARG A 113 -3.19 11.19 5.64
CA ARG A 113 -2.14 10.43 6.32
C ARG A 113 -2.78 9.34 7.18
N LEU A 114 -2.20 8.14 7.15
CA LEU A 114 -2.54 7.09 8.12
C LEU A 114 -2.03 7.44 9.52
N LEU A 115 -2.66 6.85 10.54
CA LEU A 115 -2.10 6.86 11.89
C LEU A 115 -0.73 6.18 11.89
N ALA A 116 0.16 6.64 12.76
CA ALA A 116 1.56 6.17 12.82
C ALA A 116 1.62 4.63 12.97
N ASP A 117 0.87 4.08 13.93
CA ASP A 117 0.85 2.63 14.20
C ASP A 117 0.43 1.80 12.98
N LEU A 118 -0.50 2.31 12.16
CA LEU A 118 -0.90 1.65 10.92
C LEU A 118 0.21 1.73 9.87
N GLY A 119 0.86 2.89 9.75
CA GLY A 119 2.02 3.09 8.88
C GLY A 119 3.18 2.16 9.25
N ASP A 120 3.40 1.92 10.53
CA ASP A 120 4.46 1.05 11.03
C ASP A 120 4.18 -0.41 10.68
N VAL A 121 2.95 -0.90 10.90
CA VAL A 121 2.52 -2.25 10.50
C VAL A 121 2.73 -2.48 9.00
N LEU A 122 2.36 -1.52 8.15
CA LEU A 122 2.56 -1.64 6.70
C LEU A 122 4.04 -1.62 6.30
N SER A 123 4.85 -0.83 7.01
CA SER A 123 6.30 -0.76 6.76
C SER A 123 7.01 -2.06 7.18
N LEU A 124 6.62 -2.66 8.31
CA LEU A 124 7.10 -3.99 8.72
C LEU A 124 6.73 -5.05 7.69
N CYS A 125 5.47 -5.06 7.23
CA CYS A 125 5.04 -5.97 6.17
C CYS A 125 5.86 -5.76 4.87
N ALA A 126 6.19 -4.52 4.53
CA ALA A 126 7.04 -4.22 3.36
C ALA A 126 8.45 -4.79 3.51
N TYR A 127 9.01 -4.82 4.72
CA TYR A 127 10.32 -5.43 5.00
C TYR A 127 10.29 -6.95 4.94
N ASP A 128 9.20 -7.57 5.40
CA ASP A 128 9.02 -9.03 5.38
C ASP A 128 8.94 -9.57 3.93
N VAL A 129 8.37 -8.79 3.01
CA VAL A 129 8.34 -9.17 1.60
C VAL A 129 9.70 -8.88 0.96
N ARG A 130 10.51 -9.95 0.87
CA ARG A 130 11.85 -9.92 0.28
C ARG A 130 11.84 -9.22 -1.08
N GLY A 131 12.64 -8.16 -1.19
CA GLY A 131 12.91 -7.50 -2.46
C GLY A 131 12.05 -6.27 -2.76
N LEU A 132 11.08 -5.91 -1.91
CA LEU A 132 10.29 -4.69 -2.13
C LEU A 132 11.07 -3.40 -1.83
N VAL A 133 11.75 -3.35 -0.68
CA VAL A 133 12.31 -2.10 -0.13
C VAL A 133 13.80 -2.21 0.18
N GLU A 134 14.48 -1.07 0.03
CA GLU A 134 15.83 -0.83 0.54
C GLU A 134 15.76 -0.13 1.88
N ASP A 135 14.91 0.89 1.98
CA ASP A 135 14.59 1.62 3.21
C ASP A 135 13.11 2.02 3.19
N ALA A 136 12.39 1.65 4.24
CA ALA A 136 11.00 1.98 4.49
C ALA A 136 10.76 2.35 5.96
N GLU A 137 11.80 2.72 6.72
CA GLU A 137 11.64 3.06 8.12
C GLU A 137 10.59 4.18 8.29
N PRO A 138 9.73 4.11 9.32
CA PRO A 138 8.79 5.19 9.61
C PRO A 138 9.50 6.53 9.73
N GLY A 139 8.98 7.55 9.04
CA GLY A 139 9.57 8.89 9.06
C GLY A 139 10.74 9.11 8.09
N ARG A 140 11.32 8.06 7.49
CA ARG A 140 12.38 8.19 6.48
C ARG A 140 11.84 8.17 5.05
N PRO A 141 12.46 8.86 4.08
CA PRO A 141 12.03 8.76 2.69
C PRO A 141 12.07 7.32 2.15
N LEU A 142 10.98 6.83 1.55
CA LEU A 142 10.92 5.49 0.97
C LEU A 142 11.95 5.32 -0.15
N LYS A 143 12.73 4.24 -0.07
CA LYS A 143 13.65 3.77 -1.11
C LYS A 143 13.28 2.34 -1.50
N LEU A 144 13.00 2.14 -2.79
CA LEU A 144 12.70 0.83 -3.34
C LEU A 144 13.99 0.16 -3.82
N ARG A 145 14.09 -1.16 -3.65
CA ARG A 145 15.18 -1.92 -4.28
C ARG A 145 15.10 -1.82 -5.79
N LYS A 146 16.27 -1.75 -6.44
CA LYS A 146 16.34 -1.86 -7.90
C LYS A 146 15.87 -3.26 -8.32
N VAL A 147 14.82 -3.34 -9.13
CA VAL A 147 14.46 -4.61 -9.76
C VAL A 147 15.54 -4.89 -10.80
N LYS A 148 16.33 -5.96 -10.61
CA LYS A 148 17.18 -6.45 -11.69
C LYS A 148 16.23 -6.87 -12.80
N ALA A 149 16.24 -6.15 -13.92
CA ALA A 149 15.55 -6.58 -15.12
C ALA A 149 16.04 -8.01 -15.43
N LYS A 150 15.13 -8.98 -15.38
CA LYS A 150 15.41 -10.33 -15.86
C LYS A 150 15.67 -10.18 -17.35
N ARG A 151 16.94 -10.08 -17.76
CA ARG A 151 17.33 -10.30 -19.14
C ARG A 151 16.86 -11.71 -19.47
N THR A 152 15.77 -11.83 -20.22
CA THR A 152 15.51 -13.01 -21.02
C THR A 152 16.60 -13.07 -22.08
N ALA A 153 17.74 -13.61 -21.71
CA ALA A 153 18.70 -14.17 -22.63
C ALA A 153 18.42 -15.67 -22.59
N ASP A 154 17.57 -16.14 -23.50
CA ASP A 154 17.47 -17.54 -23.92
C ASP A 154 16.60 -17.60 -25.18
N ALA A 155 17.27 -17.46 -26.32
CA ALA A 155 16.96 -18.11 -27.60
C ALA A 155 18.08 -17.77 -28.60
N ALA A 156 19.29 -18.20 -28.27
CA ALA A 156 20.42 -18.28 -29.21
C ALA A 156 21.27 -19.50 -28.85
N THR A 157 20.64 -20.67 -28.79
CA THR A 157 21.37 -21.93 -28.96
C THR A 157 20.40 -23.00 -29.48
N GLU A 158 20.90 -23.74 -30.46
CA GLU A 158 20.38 -24.94 -31.13
C GLU A 158 19.59 -24.74 -32.44
N ALA A 159 20.33 -25.14 -33.49
CA ALA A 159 19.98 -25.63 -34.83
C ALA A 159 20.08 -24.61 -36.00
#